data_AF-A0A0K6IXT3-F1
#
_entry.id   AF-A0A0K6IXT3-F1
#
_cell.length_a   1.000
_cell.length_b   1.000
_cell.length_c   1.000
_cell.angle_alpha   90.00
_cell.angle_beta   90.00
_cell.angle_gamma   90.00
#
_symmetry.space_group_name_H-M   'P 1'
#
loop_
_entity.id
_entity.type
_entity.pdbx_description
1 polymer ?
#
loop_
_entity_poly.entity_id
_entity_poly.type
_entity_poly.pdbx_seq_one_letter_code
_entity_poly.pdbx_strand_id
1 'polypeptide(L)'
;MALPIITADQRLREKQGVKLVLLGKSGIGKTSQLKTLPEGSTLFVDLEAGDLAVKDWRGDCVRPSTWPEFRDLVVFLAGPNPALPADAPFSEAHYRHVCERYGDPGQLAKYDTYFVDSITVLARLALVWAKTQPQAYSERTGKPDTRGAYGLLGSELIGALTHLQHARGKHVVFVAILDERLDDFNRKVFVPQIEGAKTAAELPGIVDEVVTLAEIKAEDGSSYRAFVCHTVNPYGVPAKDRSGQLELLEPPNLRALIDKCAAATRIPPSPTASQE
;
A
#
# COMPACT_ATOMS: atom_id res chain seq x y z
N MET A 1 -34.16 8.57 13.61
CA MET A 1 -32.75 8.44 14.03
C MET A 1 -32.09 9.80 13.87
N ALA A 2 -31.26 10.23 14.82
CA ALA A 2 -30.48 11.46 14.69
C ALA A 2 -29.33 11.24 13.68
N LEU A 3 -28.98 12.29 12.93
CA LEU A 3 -27.80 12.27 12.04
C LEU A 3 -26.55 12.00 12.89
N PRO A 4 -25.72 10.98 12.60
CA PRO A 4 -24.56 10.62 13.42
C PRO A 4 -23.37 11.57 13.15
N ILE A 5 -23.51 12.84 13.53
CA ILE A 5 -22.44 13.83 13.42
C ILE A 5 -21.39 13.53 14.49
N ILE A 6 -20.14 13.29 14.07
CA ILE A 6 -18.99 13.23 14.99
C ILE A 6 -18.43 14.63 15.22
N THR A 7 -18.08 14.92 16.47
CA THR A 7 -17.44 16.19 16.85
C THR A 7 -15.99 16.27 16.35
N ALA A 8 -15.43 17.48 16.30
CA ALA A 8 -14.01 17.66 15.97
C ALA A 8 -13.11 16.85 16.91
N ASP A 9 -13.38 16.86 18.22
CA ASP A 9 -12.59 16.12 19.20
C ASP A 9 -12.74 14.60 19.05
N GLN A 10 -13.92 14.10 18.66
CA GLN A 10 -14.09 12.68 18.33
C GLN A 10 -13.27 12.32 17.09
N ARG A 11 -13.38 13.10 16.00
CA ARG A 11 -12.61 12.90 14.76
C ARG A 11 -11.10 12.94 15.00
N LEU A 12 -10.62 13.83 15.86
CA LEU A 12 -9.19 14.00 16.17
C LEU A 12 -8.65 12.93 17.13
N ARG A 13 -9.50 12.24 17.88
CA ARG A 13 -9.12 11.10 18.72
C ARG A 13 -8.98 9.79 17.95
N GLU A 14 -9.54 9.71 16.74
CA GLU A 14 -9.40 8.51 15.91
C GLU A 14 -7.95 8.35 15.45
N LYS A 15 -7.33 7.21 15.75
CA LYS A 15 -5.99 6.88 15.26
C LYS A 15 -6.05 6.85 13.74
N GLN A 16 -5.36 7.78 13.09
CA GLN A 16 -5.18 7.79 11.65
C GLN A 16 -3.93 6.98 11.29
N GLY A 17 -4.04 6.13 10.27
CA GLY A 17 -2.95 5.32 9.77
C GLY A 17 -2.51 5.85 8.41
N VAL A 18 -1.20 6.01 8.23
CA VAL A 18 -0.59 6.46 6.97
C VAL A 18 -0.67 5.35 5.93
N LYS A 19 -1.22 5.66 4.74
CA LYS A 19 -1.22 4.75 3.58
C LYS A 19 -0.15 5.22 2.62
N LEU A 20 0.83 4.38 2.35
CA LEU A 20 1.96 4.77 1.51
C LEU A 20 2.33 3.70 0.51
N VAL A 21 2.83 4.13 -0.65
CA VAL A 21 3.57 3.26 -1.57
C VAL A 21 5.04 3.64 -1.56
N LEU A 22 5.90 2.64 -1.37
CA LEU A 22 7.34 2.70 -1.49
C LEU A 22 7.77 2.15 -2.86
N LEU A 23 8.24 3.05 -3.70
CA LEU A 23 8.74 2.78 -5.04
C LEU A 23 10.27 2.75 -5.06
N GLY A 24 10.86 2.10 -6.06
CA GLY A 24 12.30 2.14 -6.28
C GLY A 24 12.80 1.01 -7.17
N LYS A 25 13.98 1.20 -7.78
CA LYS A 25 14.60 0.19 -8.67
C LYS A 25 14.81 -1.15 -7.95
N SER A 26 14.90 -2.24 -8.71
CA SER A 26 15.24 -3.54 -8.12
C SER A 26 16.59 -3.47 -7.39
N GLY A 27 16.71 -4.17 -6.26
CA GLY A 27 17.93 -4.22 -5.45
C GLY A 27 18.27 -2.97 -4.63
N ILE A 28 17.52 -1.87 -4.70
CA ILE A 28 17.85 -0.62 -3.97
C ILE A 28 17.64 -0.71 -2.44
N GLY A 29 16.97 -1.77 -1.96
CA GLY A 29 16.71 -1.99 -0.53
C GLY A 29 15.31 -1.57 -0.06
N LYS A 30 14.28 -1.75 -0.90
CA LYS A 30 12.88 -1.52 -0.51
C LYS A 30 12.45 -2.46 0.62
N THR A 31 12.59 -3.76 0.42
CA THR A 31 12.25 -4.79 1.42
C THR A 31 13.03 -4.61 2.72
N SER A 32 14.30 -4.17 2.66
CA SER A 32 15.08 -3.89 3.89
C SER A 32 14.52 -2.76 4.75
N GLN A 33 13.62 -1.92 4.23
CA GLN A 33 12.91 -0.93 5.03
C GLN A 33 12.01 -1.56 6.10
N LEU A 34 11.58 -2.81 5.91
CA LEU A 34 10.88 -3.59 6.92
C LEU A 34 11.67 -3.64 8.25
N LYS A 35 13.01 -3.70 8.20
CA LYS A 35 13.87 -3.72 9.39
C LYS A 35 13.85 -2.44 10.22
N THR A 36 13.35 -1.35 9.64
CA THR A 36 13.20 -0.08 10.36
C THR A 36 11.91 -0.06 11.19
N LEU A 37 10.97 -0.94 10.88
CA LEU A 37 9.68 -1.05 11.55
C LEU A 37 9.76 -1.96 12.79
N PRO A 38 8.93 -1.71 13.82
CA PRO A 38 8.88 -2.54 15.02
C PRO A 38 8.36 -3.95 14.71
N GLU A 39 9.18 -4.97 14.97
CA GLU A 39 8.87 -6.38 14.66
C GLU A 39 7.58 -6.88 15.32
N GLY A 40 7.38 -6.58 16.60
CA GLY A 40 6.22 -7.07 17.37
C GLY A 40 4.88 -6.42 17.01
N SER A 41 4.88 -5.34 16.22
CA SER A 41 3.68 -4.62 15.82
C SER A 41 3.61 -4.39 14.31
N THR A 42 4.35 -5.16 13.51
CA THR A 42 4.31 -5.12 12.05
C THR A 42 3.97 -6.50 11.52
N LEU A 43 2.97 -6.59 10.66
CA LEU A 43 2.67 -7.80 9.89
C LEU A 43 3.28 -7.66 8.50
N PHE A 44 4.18 -8.59 8.16
CA PHE A 44 4.74 -8.68 6.83
C PHE A 44 3.83 -9.53 5.93
N VAL A 45 3.37 -8.98 4.82
CA VAL A 45 2.65 -9.69 3.77
C VAL A 45 3.62 -9.92 2.62
N ASP A 46 4.20 -11.11 2.61
CA ASP A 46 5.31 -11.49 1.75
C ASP A 46 4.82 -12.29 0.55
N LEU A 47 4.95 -11.70 -0.63
CA LEU A 47 4.50 -12.24 -1.91
C LEU A 47 5.66 -12.51 -2.85
N GLU A 48 6.74 -11.76 -2.67
CA GLU A 48 8.04 -12.08 -3.26
C GLU A 48 8.69 -13.17 -2.40
N ALA A 49 9.47 -14.09 -2.95
CA ALA A 49 10.33 -14.95 -2.13
C ALA A 49 11.54 -14.14 -1.60
N GLY A 50 11.27 -12.95 -1.06
CA GLY A 50 12.19 -11.87 -0.74
C GLY A 50 12.91 -12.05 0.60
N ASP A 51 12.71 -13.20 1.26
CA ASP A 51 13.28 -13.56 2.57
C ASP A 51 14.77 -13.19 2.67
N LEU A 52 15.54 -13.25 1.57
CA LEU A 52 16.97 -12.97 1.57
C LEU A 52 17.35 -11.60 2.16
N ALA A 53 16.54 -10.56 1.92
CA ALA A 53 16.84 -9.21 2.41
C ALA A 53 16.52 -9.02 3.90
N VAL A 54 15.70 -9.89 4.49
CA VAL A 54 15.11 -9.76 5.82
C VAL A 54 15.17 -11.04 6.65
N LYS A 55 16.11 -11.95 6.37
CA LYS A 55 16.26 -13.25 7.07
C LYS A 55 16.38 -13.14 8.60
N ASP A 56 16.92 -12.04 9.07
CA ASP A 56 17.16 -11.69 10.48
C ASP A 56 15.97 -10.98 11.13
N TRP A 57 14.96 -10.56 10.37
CA TRP A 57 13.78 -9.88 10.87
C TRP A 57 12.81 -10.88 11.51
N ARG A 58 12.41 -10.62 12.76
CA ARG A 58 11.71 -11.62 13.60
C ARG A 58 10.22 -11.34 13.77
N GLY A 59 9.66 -10.43 12.99
CA GLY A 59 8.23 -10.15 13.02
C GLY A 59 7.38 -11.22 12.32
N ASP A 60 6.07 -11.11 12.50
CA ASP A 60 5.12 -12.08 11.93
C ASP A 60 4.96 -11.87 10.43
N CYS A 61 4.75 -12.97 9.70
CA CYS A 61 4.65 -12.99 8.25
C CYS A 61 3.49 -13.87 7.76
N VAL A 62 2.80 -13.42 6.72
CA VAL A 62 1.81 -14.19 5.96
C VAL A 62 2.18 -14.19 4.48
N ARG A 63 1.96 -15.33 3.81
CA ARG A 63 2.38 -15.56 2.42
C ARG A 63 1.22 -16.04 1.54
N PRO A 64 0.30 -15.14 1.12
CA PRO A 64 -0.73 -15.54 0.18
C PRO A 64 -0.09 -15.90 -1.17
N SER A 65 -0.46 -17.06 -1.70
CA SER A 65 0.12 -17.64 -2.90
C SER A 65 -0.76 -17.47 -4.15
N THR A 66 -2.02 -17.09 -3.93
CA THR A 66 -3.00 -16.89 -4.99
C THR A 66 -3.75 -15.57 -4.82
N TRP A 67 -4.37 -15.07 -5.91
CA TRP A 67 -5.21 -13.87 -5.84
C TRP A 67 -6.40 -14.00 -4.87
N PRO A 68 -7.16 -15.12 -4.85
CA PRO A 68 -8.21 -15.32 -3.85
C PRO A 68 -7.70 -15.28 -2.40
N GLU A 69 -6.57 -15.93 -2.09
CA GLU A 69 -5.99 -15.86 -0.73
C GLU A 69 -5.62 -14.44 -0.32
N PHE A 70 -5.06 -13.65 -1.25
CA PHE A 70 -4.78 -12.24 -0.97
C PHE A 70 -6.07 -11.45 -0.74
N ARG A 71 -7.14 -11.71 -1.50
CA ARG A 71 -8.45 -11.07 -1.33
C ARG A 71 -9.08 -11.40 0.02
N ASP A 72 -8.98 -12.64 0.47
CA ASP A 72 -9.42 -13.08 1.81
C ASP A 72 -8.62 -12.34 2.88
N LEU A 73 -7.28 -12.28 2.73
CA LEU A 73 -6.42 -11.53 3.64
C LEU A 73 -6.82 -10.05 3.70
N VAL A 74 -7.12 -9.41 2.57
CA VAL A 74 -7.52 -8.00 2.52
C VAL A 74 -8.79 -7.74 3.32
N VAL A 75 -9.84 -8.56 3.19
CA VAL A 75 -11.06 -8.39 4.00
C VAL A 75 -10.79 -8.66 5.47
N PHE A 76 -9.92 -9.62 5.80
CA PHE A 76 -9.55 -9.91 7.18
C PHE A 76 -8.82 -8.72 7.83
N LEU A 77 -7.90 -8.10 7.10
CA LEU A 77 -7.06 -6.99 7.58
C LEU A 77 -7.83 -5.67 7.72
N ALA A 78 -8.80 -5.40 6.85
CA ALA A 78 -9.51 -4.12 6.78
C ALA A 78 -10.96 -4.18 7.32
N GLY A 79 -11.50 -5.38 7.54
CA GLY A 79 -12.90 -5.58 7.91
C GLY A 79 -13.83 -5.59 6.69
N PRO A 80 -15.15 -5.78 6.91
CA PRO A 80 -16.15 -5.79 5.85
C PRO A 80 -16.49 -4.39 5.36
N ASN A 81 -16.92 -4.27 4.10
CA ASN A 81 -17.60 -3.09 3.59
C ASN A 81 -19.12 -3.29 3.63
N PRO A 82 -19.86 -2.59 4.53
CA PRO A 82 -21.29 -2.78 4.69
C PRO A 82 -22.12 -2.26 3.50
N ALA A 83 -21.52 -1.48 2.59
CA ALA A 83 -22.19 -0.99 1.39
C ALA A 83 -22.24 -2.02 0.25
N LEU A 84 -21.51 -3.14 0.36
CA LEU A 84 -21.42 -4.16 -0.67
C LEU A 84 -22.51 -5.24 -0.51
N PRO A 85 -23.06 -5.76 -1.62
CA PRO A 85 -23.99 -6.88 -1.56
C PRO A 85 -23.28 -8.15 -1.07
N ALA A 86 -24.05 -9.13 -0.57
CA ALA A 86 -23.49 -10.30 0.12
C ALA A 86 -22.56 -11.17 -0.75
N ASP A 87 -22.81 -11.22 -2.06
CA ASP A 87 -22.03 -11.98 -3.03
C ASP A 87 -20.78 -11.25 -3.54
N ALA A 88 -20.64 -9.96 -3.24
CA ALA A 88 -19.47 -9.21 -3.64
C ALA A 88 -18.24 -9.51 -2.76
N PRO A 89 -17.02 -9.47 -3.33
CA PRO A 89 -15.79 -9.37 -2.57
C PRO A 89 -15.86 -8.29 -1.49
N PHE A 90 -15.24 -8.55 -0.35
CA PHE A 90 -15.18 -7.64 0.81
C PHE A 90 -16.52 -7.36 1.51
N SER A 91 -17.60 -8.04 1.14
CA SER A 91 -18.90 -7.95 1.83
C SER A 91 -18.83 -8.46 3.28
N GLU A 92 -19.87 -8.18 4.05
CA GLU A 92 -20.08 -8.75 5.39
C GLU A 92 -20.07 -10.29 5.37
N ALA A 93 -20.68 -10.91 4.36
CA ALA A 93 -20.71 -12.36 4.23
C ALA A 93 -19.32 -12.93 3.91
N HIS A 94 -18.57 -12.26 3.02
CA HIS A 94 -17.19 -12.62 2.71
C HIS A 94 -16.29 -12.53 3.96
N TYR A 95 -16.41 -11.44 4.72
CA TYR A 95 -15.64 -11.24 5.95
C TYR A 95 -15.91 -12.35 6.97
N ARG A 96 -17.18 -12.69 7.23
CA ARG A 96 -17.56 -13.76 8.15
C ARG A 96 -16.98 -15.11 7.75
N HIS A 97 -17.08 -15.45 6.46
CA HIS A 97 -16.48 -16.67 5.93
C HIS A 97 -14.97 -16.73 6.18
N VAL A 98 -14.27 -15.61 5.97
CA VAL A 98 -12.83 -15.53 6.23
C VAL A 98 -12.53 -15.61 7.74
N CYS A 99 -13.33 -15.00 8.61
CA CYS A 99 -13.18 -15.14 10.07
C CYS A 99 -13.39 -16.58 10.56
N GLU A 100 -14.30 -17.34 9.97
CA GLU A 100 -14.46 -18.77 10.28
C GLU A 100 -13.18 -19.56 9.95
N ARG A 101 -12.46 -19.15 8.90
CA ARG A 101 -11.24 -19.81 8.44
C ARG A 101 -9.97 -19.35 9.17
N TYR A 102 -9.82 -18.04 9.38
CA TYR A 102 -8.61 -17.42 9.93
C TYR A 102 -8.70 -17.16 11.44
N GLY A 103 -9.89 -17.35 12.03
CA GLY A 103 -10.15 -17.14 13.45
C GLY A 103 -10.49 -15.70 13.80
N ASP A 104 -10.34 -15.37 15.08
CA ASP A 104 -10.73 -14.07 15.63
C ASP A 104 -9.86 -12.94 15.05
N PRO A 105 -10.44 -11.92 14.37
CA PRO A 105 -9.71 -10.75 13.90
C PRO A 105 -9.07 -9.92 15.04
N GLY A 106 -9.47 -10.12 16.30
CA GLY A 106 -8.81 -9.57 17.47
C GLY A 106 -7.31 -9.86 17.53
N GLN A 107 -6.83 -10.93 16.88
CA GLN A 107 -5.41 -11.24 16.75
C GLN A 107 -4.61 -10.14 16.00
N LEU A 108 -5.27 -9.34 15.16
CA LEU A 108 -4.66 -8.24 14.41
C LEU A 108 -4.46 -6.98 15.25
N ALA A 109 -5.02 -6.92 16.47
CA ALA A 109 -4.95 -5.74 17.32
C ALA A 109 -3.51 -5.33 17.67
N LYS A 110 -2.61 -6.32 17.78
CA LYS A 110 -1.19 -6.10 18.10
C LYS A 110 -0.40 -5.39 16.99
N TYR A 111 -0.86 -5.46 15.74
CA TYR A 111 -0.15 -4.85 14.62
C TYR A 111 -0.60 -3.42 14.40
N ASP A 112 0.34 -2.50 14.26
CA ASP A 112 0.08 -1.13 13.83
C ASP A 112 0.36 -0.93 12.34
N THR A 113 1.17 -1.79 11.74
CA THR A 113 1.61 -1.67 10.35
C THR A 113 1.41 -2.96 9.58
N TYR A 114 0.86 -2.86 8.37
CA TYR A 114 0.86 -3.92 7.37
C TYR A 114 1.86 -3.54 6.27
N PHE A 115 2.89 -4.37 6.07
CA PHE A 115 3.92 -4.17 5.05
C PHE A 115 3.71 -5.17 3.91
N VAL A 116 3.22 -4.71 2.77
CA VAL A 116 2.82 -5.53 1.62
C VAL A 116 3.90 -5.48 0.54
N ASP A 117 4.68 -6.55 0.41
CA ASP A 117 5.78 -6.68 -0.55
C ASP A 117 5.54 -7.87 -1.50
N SER A 118 5.14 -7.68 -2.76
CA SER A 118 4.97 -6.41 -3.48
C SER A 118 3.69 -6.37 -4.32
N ILE A 119 3.21 -5.16 -4.63
CA ILE A 119 2.13 -4.95 -5.62
C ILE A 119 2.55 -5.51 -6.99
N THR A 120 3.85 -5.45 -7.33
CA THR A 120 4.36 -5.98 -8.59
C THR A 120 4.07 -7.48 -8.75
N VAL A 121 4.20 -8.27 -7.67
CA VAL A 121 3.80 -9.69 -7.70
C VAL A 121 2.29 -9.86 -7.59
N LEU A 122 1.59 -9.08 -6.77
CA LEU A 122 0.12 -9.12 -6.69
C LEU A 122 -0.54 -8.97 -8.05
N ALA A 123 -0.07 -8.02 -8.86
CA ALA A 123 -0.62 -7.76 -10.18
C ALA A 123 -0.48 -8.98 -11.11
N ARG A 124 0.59 -9.76 -10.96
CA ARG A 124 0.77 -11.02 -11.71
C ARG A 124 -0.19 -12.11 -11.22
N LEU A 125 -0.34 -12.28 -9.90
CA LEU A 125 -1.31 -13.22 -9.33
C LEU A 125 -2.74 -12.89 -9.75
N ALA A 126 -3.11 -11.62 -9.67
CA ALA A 126 -4.40 -11.10 -10.11
C ALA A 126 -4.63 -11.35 -11.60
N LEU A 127 -3.61 -11.14 -12.46
CA LEU A 127 -3.72 -11.39 -13.90
C LEU A 127 -3.87 -12.88 -14.22
N VAL A 128 -3.14 -13.75 -13.51
CA VAL A 128 -3.28 -15.21 -13.66
C VAL A 128 -4.70 -15.63 -13.30
N TRP A 129 -5.25 -15.14 -12.20
CA TRP A 129 -6.64 -15.39 -11.81
C TRP A 129 -7.64 -14.80 -12.82
N ALA A 130 -7.42 -13.56 -13.27
CA ALA A 130 -8.32 -12.86 -14.18
C ALA A 130 -8.48 -13.61 -15.50
N LYS A 131 -7.40 -14.22 -16.01
CA LYS A 131 -7.40 -15.03 -17.24
C LYS A 131 -8.26 -16.29 -17.15
N THR A 132 -8.60 -16.77 -15.96
CA THR A 132 -9.48 -17.95 -15.78
C THR A 132 -10.94 -17.58 -15.59
N GLN A 133 -11.27 -16.29 -15.50
CA GLN A 133 -12.63 -15.84 -15.27
C GLN A 133 -13.43 -15.73 -16.57
N PRO A 134 -14.77 -15.87 -16.52
CA PRO A 134 -15.63 -15.77 -17.71
C PRO A 134 -15.43 -14.48 -18.52
N GLN A 135 -15.17 -13.36 -17.84
CA GLN A 135 -14.93 -12.04 -18.45
C GLN A 135 -13.66 -11.99 -19.31
N ALA A 136 -12.75 -12.96 -19.16
CA ALA A 136 -11.56 -13.10 -20.01
C ALA A 136 -11.83 -13.93 -21.27
N TYR A 137 -13.08 -14.19 -21.62
CA TYR A 137 -13.47 -14.92 -22.84
C TYR A 137 -14.54 -14.14 -23.61
N SER A 138 -14.44 -14.15 -24.94
CA SER A 138 -15.42 -13.51 -25.81
C SER A 138 -16.74 -14.26 -25.80
N GLU A 139 -17.84 -13.61 -25.41
CA GLU A 139 -19.19 -14.20 -25.46
C GLU A 139 -19.59 -14.69 -26.86
N ARG A 140 -19.12 -14.00 -27.91
CA ARG A 140 -19.42 -14.34 -29.31
C ARG A 140 -18.65 -15.56 -29.81
N THR A 141 -17.41 -15.76 -29.38
CA THR A 141 -16.49 -16.73 -30.01
C THR A 141 -15.94 -17.79 -29.05
N GLY A 142 -16.12 -17.63 -27.74
CA GLY A 142 -15.53 -18.47 -26.69
C GLY A 142 -14.00 -18.37 -26.58
N LYS A 143 -13.34 -17.55 -27.41
CA LYS A 143 -11.87 -17.41 -27.41
C LYS A 143 -11.40 -16.48 -26.28
N PRO A 144 -10.17 -16.67 -25.76
CA PRO A 144 -9.59 -15.76 -24.77
C PRO A 144 -9.62 -14.31 -25.25
N ASP A 145 -10.13 -13.42 -24.40
CA ASP A 145 -10.11 -11.97 -24.54
C ASP A 145 -9.14 -11.34 -23.54
N THR A 146 -7.97 -10.97 -24.06
CA THR A 146 -6.94 -10.29 -23.29
C THR A 146 -7.44 -8.97 -22.70
N ARG A 147 -8.32 -8.23 -23.40
CA ARG A 147 -8.82 -6.94 -22.89
C ARG A 147 -9.70 -7.13 -21.67
N GLY A 148 -10.61 -8.11 -21.71
CA GLY A 148 -11.42 -8.51 -20.57
C GLY A 148 -10.58 -8.91 -19.35
N ALA A 149 -9.53 -9.72 -19.55
CA ALA A 149 -8.61 -10.10 -18.47
C ALA A 149 -7.89 -8.90 -17.83
N TYR A 150 -7.38 -7.95 -18.63
CA TYR A 150 -6.73 -6.74 -18.09
C TYR A 150 -7.72 -5.78 -17.43
N GLY A 151 -8.96 -5.69 -17.94
CA GLY A 151 -10.04 -4.92 -17.31
C GLY A 151 -10.40 -5.46 -15.93
N LEU A 152 -10.46 -6.79 -15.80
CA LEU A 152 -10.71 -7.45 -14.53
C LEU A 152 -9.53 -7.30 -13.57
N LEU A 153 -8.29 -7.53 -14.03
CA LEU A 153 -7.07 -7.24 -13.26
C LEU A 153 -7.09 -5.85 -12.64
N GLY A 154 -7.35 -4.82 -13.46
CA GLY A 154 -7.36 -3.44 -12.98
C GLY A 154 -8.42 -3.20 -11.92
N SER A 155 -9.63 -3.71 -12.13
CA SER A 155 -10.75 -3.52 -11.21
C SER A 155 -10.54 -4.25 -9.88
N GLU A 156 -10.02 -5.47 -9.93
CA GLU A 156 -9.72 -6.30 -8.76
C GLU A 156 -8.59 -5.72 -7.92
N LEU A 157 -7.49 -5.35 -8.57
CA LEU A 157 -6.31 -4.84 -7.87
C LEU A 157 -6.60 -3.48 -7.23
N ILE A 158 -7.27 -2.57 -7.94
CA ILE A 158 -7.71 -1.30 -7.37
C ILE A 158 -8.69 -1.52 -6.22
N GLY A 159 -9.65 -2.44 -6.37
CA GLY A 159 -10.60 -2.78 -5.32
C GLY A 159 -9.89 -3.24 -4.04
N ALA A 160 -8.94 -4.16 -4.14
CA ALA A 160 -8.17 -4.65 -3.00
C ALA A 160 -7.31 -3.57 -2.33
N LEU A 161 -6.59 -2.75 -3.12
CA LEU A 161 -5.75 -1.68 -2.59
C LEU A 161 -6.57 -0.58 -1.91
N THR A 162 -7.72 -0.23 -2.50
CA THR A 162 -8.68 0.72 -1.91
C THR A 162 -9.29 0.14 -0.63
N HIS A 163 -9.60 -1.16 -0.59
CA HIS A 163 -10.13 -1.78 0.62
C HIS A 163 -9.11 -1.77 1.76
N LEU A 164 -7.82 -2.03 1.48
CA LEU A 164 -6.74 -1.91 2.47
C LEU A 164 -6.51 -0.45 2.93
N GLN A 165 -6.78 0.55 2.09
CA GLN A 165 -6.77 1.94 2.53
C GLN A 165 -7.76 2.16 3.69
N HIS A 166 -8.86 1.42 3.73
CA HIS A 166 -9.86 1.52 4.80
C HIS A 166 -9.51 0.76 6.08
N ALA A 167 -8.34 0.10 6.18
CA ALA A 167 -7.86 -0.49 7.43
C ALA A 167 -7.61 0.61 8.48
N ARG A 168 -8.64 0.92 9.28
CA ARG A 168 -8.64 2.07 10.21
C ARG A 168 -7.58 1.90 11.30
N GLY A 169 -6.87 2.97 11.62
CA GLY A 169 -5.84 2.98 12.67
C GLY A 169 -4.58 2.18 12.37
N LYS A 170 -4.44 1.63 11.15
CA LYS A 170 -3.27 0.86 10.71
C LYS A 170 -2.49 1.62 9.64
N HIS A 171 -1.17 1.65 9.74
CA HIS A 171 -0.31 2.03 8.63
C HIS A 171 -0.34 0.92 7.59
N VAL A 172 -0.40 1.27 6.31
CA VAL A 172 -0.32 0.29 5.22
C VAL A 172 0.76 0.75 4.26
N VAL A 173 1.78 -0.09 4.11
CA VAL A 173 2.91 0.12 3.22
C VAL A 173 2.75 -0.83 2.06
N PHE A 174 2.69 -0.28 0.86
CA PHE A 174 2.79 -1.06 -0.35
C PHE A 174 4.17 -0.91 -0.96
N VAL A 175 4.78 -1.99 -1.40
CA VAL A 175 6.05 -1.95 -2.13
C VAL A 175 5.78 -2.22 -3.60
N ALA A 176 6.43 -1.47 -4.48
CA ALA A 176 6.44 -1.78 -5.91
C ALA A 176 7.82 -1.49 -6.52
N ILE A 177 8.17 -2.24 -7.56
CA ILE A 177 9.36 -1.94 -8.37
C ILE A 177 9.07 -0.70 -9.22
N LEU A 178 10.07 0.16 -9.40
CA LEU A 178 10.02 1.31 -10.30
C LEU A 178 10.94 1.05 -11.49
N ASP A 179 10.37 0.99 -12.69
CA ASP A 179 11.11 0.88 -13.95
C ASP A 179 11.53 2.27 -14.43
N GLU A 180 12.73 2.36 -14.99
CA GLU A 180 13.15 3.48 -15.84
C GLU A 180 12.96 3.08 -17.30
N ARG A 181 12.15 3.85 -18.05
CA ARG A 181 11.89 3.63 -19.46
C ARG A 181 12.21 4.89 -20.25
N LEU A 182 12.33 4.74 -21.56
CA LEU A 182 12.42 5.84 -22.50
C LEU A 182 11.05 6.03 -23.15
N ASP A 183 10.55 7.25 -23.19
CA ASP A 183 9.37 7.60 -23.97
C ASP A 183 9.71 7.73 -25.47
N ASP A 184 8.71 8.00 -26.30
CA ASP A 184 8.85 8.17 -27.76
C ASP A 184 9.79 9.33 -28.15
N PHE A 185 10.13 10.21 -27.20
CA PHE A 185 11.04 11.35 -27.37
C PHE A 185 12.40 11.11 -26.71
N ASN A 186 12.72 9.86 -26.35
CA ASN A 186 13.97 9.45 -25.71
C ASN A 186 14.21 10.13 -24.35
N ARG A 187 13.13 10.52 -23.66
CA ARG A 187 13.17 11.07 -22.30
C ARG A 187 12.97 9.95 -21.29
N LYS A 188 13.70 10.03 -20.19
CA LYS A 188 13.55 9.09 -19.07
C LYS A 188 12.20 9.31 -18.40
N VAL A 189 11.43 8.24 -18.28
CA VAL A 189 10.16 8.19 -17.55
C VAL A 189 10.20 7.05 -16.55
N PHE A 190 9.75 7.32 -15.33
CA PHE A 190 9.74 6.34 -14.24
C PHE A 190 8.32 5.86 -13.99
N VAL A 191 8.11 4.55 -14.09
CA VAL A 191 6.77 3.95 -14.00
C VAL A 191 6.78 2.76 -13.05
N PRO A 192 5.84 2.67 -12.09
CA PRO A 192 5.70 1.47 -11.26
C PRO A 192 5.48 0.23 -12.14
N GLN A 193 6.26 -0.82 -11.87
CA GLN A 193 6.13 -2.10 -12.55
C GLN A 193 4.90 -2.83 -12.00
N ILE A 194 3.73 -2.54 -12.56
CA ILE A 194 2.45 -3.14 -12.21
C ILE A 194 1.81 -3.62 -13.51
N GLU A 195 1.33 -4.87 -13.52
CA GLU A 195 0.61 -5.40 -14.67
C GLU A 195 -0.68 -4.60 -14.90
N GLY A 196 -0.88 -4.15 -16.14
CA GLY A 196 -2.00 -3.27 -16.51
C GLY A 196 -1.77 -1.79 -16.16
N ALA A 197 -2.23 -0.90 -17.05
CA ALA A 197 -2.01 0.55 -16.90
C ALA A 197 -2.89 1.20 -15.81
N LYS A 198 -4.10 0.68 -15.59
CA LYS A 198 -5.12 1.29 -14.73
C LYS A 198 -4.64 1.45 -13.28
N THR A 199 -4.13 0.36 -12.69
CA THR A 199 -3.69 0.37 -11.28
C THR A 199 -2.52 1.33 -11.07
N ALA A 200 -1.51 1.33 -11.94
CA ALA A 200 -0.37 2.25 -11.81
C ALA A 200 -0.81 3.72 -11.90
N ALA A 201 -1.79 4.04 -12.74
CA ALA A 201 -2.32 5.39 -12.88
C ALA A 201 -3.16 5.85 -11.68
N GLU A 202 -3.95 4.94 -11.08
CA GLU A 202 -4.85 5.28 -9.97
C GLU A 202 -4.20 5.15 -8.58
N LEU A 203 -3.11 4.40 -8.45
CA LEU A 203 -2.42 4.17 -7.18
C LEU A 203 -2.08 5.45 -6.39
N PRO A 204 -1.57 6.54 -7.03
CA PRO A 204 -1.35 7.80 -6.32
C PRO A 204 -2.63 8.44 -5.78
N GLY A 205 -3.81 8.12 -6.31
CA GLY A 205 -5.10 8.58 -5.78
C GLY A 205 -5.57 7.80 -4.55
N ILE A 206 -5.14 6.54 -4.42
CA ILE A 206 -5.56 5.62 -3.35
C ILE A 206 -4.79 5.86 -2.06
N VAL A 207 -3.46 6.02 -2.14
CA VAL A 207 -2.59 6.19 -0.97
C VAL A 207 -2.50 7.64 -0.54
N ASP A 208 -2.04 7.92 0.68
CA ASP A 208 -1.73 9.27 1.13
C ASP A 208 -0.36 9.71 0.60
N GLU A 209 0.62 8.83 0.71
CA GLU A 209 2.02 9.09 0.41
C GLU A 209 2.53 8.23 -0.76
N VAL A 210 3.27 8.84 -1.68
CA VAL A 210 4.04 8.14 -2.72
C VAL A 210 5.50 8.50 -2.50
N VAL A 211 6.31 7.52 -2.15
CA VAL A 211 7.71 7.74 -1.78
C VAL A 211 8.60 6.91 -2.70
N THR A 212 9.60 7.53 -3.33
CA THR A 212 10.59 6.79 -4.14
C THR A 212 11.92 6.67 -3.39
N LEU A 213 12.36 5.45 -3.10
CA LEU A 213 13.72 5.17 -2.66
C LEU A 213 14.67 5.23 -3.86
N ALA A 214 15.52 6.26 -3.86
CA ALA A 214 16.46 6.55 -4.93
C ALA A 214 17.91 6.63 -4.42
N GLU A 215 18.84 6.47 -5.34
CA GLU A 215 20.24 6.82 -5.12
C GLU A 215 20.44 8.29 -5.49
N ILE A 216 20.92 9.08 -4.54
CA ILE A 216 21.14 10.51 -4.65
C ILE A 216 22.64 10.75 -4.69
N LYS A 217 23.08 11.58 -5.66
CA LYS A 217 24.45 12.07 -5.72
C LYS A 217 24.56 13.35 -4.89
N ALA A 218 25.47 13.35 -3.93
CA ALA A 218 25.84 14.52 -3.15
C ALA A 218 26.81 15.42 -3.94
N GLU A 219 26.96 16.67 -3.49
CA GLU A 219 27.83 17.66 -4.12
C GLU A 219 29.32 17.28 -4.03
N ASP A 220 29.70 16.52 -3.01
CA ASP A 220 31.05 15.99 -2.81
C ASP A 220 31.38 14.78 -3.71
N GLY A 221 30.43 14.38 -4.58
CA GLY A 221 30.55 13.25 -5.49
C GLY A 221 30.21 11.89 -4.86
N SER A 222 29.90 11.84 -3.56
CA SER A 222 29.42 10.61 -2.92
C SER A 222 27.97 10.28 -3.33
N SER A 223 27.59 9.00 -3.24
CA SER A 223 26.21 8.55 -3.43
C SER A 223 25.65 8.04 -2.12
N TYR A 224 24.40 8.39 -1.81
CA TYR A 224 23.65 7.84 -0.69
C TYR A 224 22.23 7.50 -1.14
N ARG A 225 21.52 6.73 -0.31
CA ARG A 225 20.11 6.41 -0.57
C ARG A 225 19.23 7.36 0.22
N ALA A 226 18.15 7.83 -0.40
CA ALA A 226 17.15 8.65 0.25
C ALA A 226 15.76 8.36 -0.30
N PHE A 227 14.75 8.76 0.46
CA PHE A 227 13.37 8.84 0.02
C PHE A 227 13.13 10.19 -0.64
N VAL A 228 12.65 10.18 -1.88
CA VAL A 228 12.13 11.35 -2.57
C VAL A 228 10.63 11.44 -2.30
N CYS A 229 10.18 12.53 -1.69
CA CYS A 229 8.82 12.64 -1.13
C CYS A 229 7.93 13.66 -1.85
N HIS A 230 8.50 14.65 -2.55
CA HIS A 230 7.72 15.72 -3.18
C HIS A 230 7.39 15.45 -4.64
N THR A 231 6.17 15.78 -5.06
CA THR A 231 5.71 15.65 -6.45
C THR A 231 6.55 16.46 -7.43
N VAL A 232 6.90 17.69 -7.06
CA VAL A 232 7.88 18.49 -7.80
C VAL A 232 9.25 18.19 -7.24
N ASN A 233 10.02 17.36 -7.93
CA ASN A 233 11.37 16.98 -7.54
C ASN A 233 12.32 17.03 -8.74
N PRO A 234 13.63 17.27 -8.51
CA PRO A 234 14.61 17.37 -9.59
C PRO A 234 15.00 16.02 -10.21
N TYR A 235 14.52 14.90 -9.65
CA TYR A 235 14.90 13.56 -10.07
C TYR A 235 13.93 12.94 -11.09
N GLY A 236 12.77 13.57 -11.30
CA GLY A 236 11.75 13.10 -12.25
C GLY A 236 11.03 11.81 -11.83
N VAL A 237 11.22 11.38 -10.58
CA VAL A 237 10.60 10.15 -10.04
C VAL A 237 9.21 10.44 -9.45
N PRO A 238 8.28 9.47 -9.48
CA PRO A 238 6.97 9.64 -8.85
C PRO A 238 7.10 9.82 -7.34
N ALA A 239 6.52 10.88 -6.81
CA ALA A 239 6.45 11.14 -5.39
C ALA A 239 5.24 12.03 -5.06
N LYS A 240 4.80 11.98 -3.80
CA LYS A 240 3.65 12.74 -3.30
C LYS A 240 3.68 12.73 -1.78
N ASP A 241 3.62 13.92 -1.20
CA ASP A 241 3.40 14.13 0.23
C ASP A 241 2.03 14.78 0.45
N ARG A 242 1.08 14.05 1.04
CA ARG A 242 -0.23 14.58 1.41
C ARG A 242 -0.23 15.10 2.85
N SER A 243 0.64 14.57 3.70
CA SER A 243 0.80 15.04 5.08
C SER A 243 1.34 16.47 5.16
N GLY A 244 2.11 16.90 4.16
CA GLY A 244 2.78 18.20 4.11
C GLY A 244 3.88 18.35 5.17
N GLN A 245 4.35 17.25 5.74
CA GLN A 245 5.38 17.24 6.79
C GLN A 245 6.74 16.81 6.28
N LEU A 246 6.83 16.16 5.12
CA LEU A 246 8.08 15.56 4.66
C LEU A 246 8.95 16.59 3.97
N GLU A 247 10.27 16.45 4.12
CA GLU A 247 11.22 17.17 3.29
C GLU A 247 11.29 16.54 1.89
N LEU A 248 11.87 17.28 0.93
CA LEU A 248 12.10 16.75 -0.44
C LEU A 248 12.84 15.40 -0.40
N LEU A 249 13.86 15.33 0.45
CA LEU A 249 14.66 14.14 0.72
C LEU A 249 14.56 13.77 2.20
N GLU A 250 14.08 12.57 2.47
CA GLU A 250 14.11 11.98 3.81
C GLU A 250 15.14 10.84 3.86
N PRO A 251 15.80 10.57 5.01
CA PRO A 251 16.60 9.38 5.19
C PRO A 251 15.78 8.11 4.92
N PRO A 252 16.39 7.02 4.43
CA PRO A 252 15.69 5.77 4.12
C PRO A 252 15.39 4.99 5.40
N ASN A 253 14.53 5.57 6.24
CA ASN A 253 14.01 5.03 7.49
C ASN A 253 12.48 5.15 7.48
N LEU A 254 11.81 4.06 7.14
CA LEU A 254 10.37 4.06 6.93
C LEU A 254 9.59 4.32 8.22
N ARG A 255 10.09 3.86 9.37
CA ARG A 255 9.46 4.17 10.67
C ARG A 255 9.44 5.67 10.94
N ALA A 256 10.59 6.33 10.78
CA ALA A 256 10.70 7.78 10.99
C ALA A 256 9.81 8.57 10.03
N LEU A 257 9.76 8.17 8.76
CA LEU A 257 8.87 8.77 7.76
C LEU A 257 7.39 8.63 8.15
N ILE A 258 6.95 7.43 8.54
CA ILE A 258 5.59 7.19 8.99
C ILE A 258 5.25 8.02 10.24
N ASP A 259 6.15 8.08 11.21
CA ASP A 259 5.95 8.86 12.43
C ASP A 259 5.81 10.37 12.10
N LYS A 260 6.59 10.89 11.15
CA LYS A 260 6.52 12.28 10.68
C LYS A 260 5.19 12.58 9.99
N CYS A 261 4.74 11.71 9.07
CA CYS A 261 3.42 11.83 8.45
C CYS A 261 2.28 11.73 9.47
N ALA A 262 2.38 10.80 10.43
CA ALA A 262 1.37 10.62 11.47
C ALA A 262 1.32 11.81 12.45
N ALA A 263 2.43 12.52 12.68
CA ALA A 263 2.45 13.73 13.50
C ALA A 263 1.56 14.84 12.93
N ALA A 264 1.40 14.92 11.60
CA ALA A 264 0.46 15.86 10.94
C ALA A 264 -0.98 15.70 11.44
N THR A 265 -1.34 14.50 11.91
CA THR A 265 -2.68 14.14 12.35
C THR A 265 -2.90 14.34 13.86
N ARG A 266 -1.84 14.68 14.62
CA ARG A 266 -1.88 14.86 16.08
C ARG A 266 -1.80 16.36 16.42
N ILE A 267 -2.70 16.85 17.28
CA ILE A 267 -2.65 18.24 17.77
C ILE A 267 -1.43 18.40 18.69
N PRO A 268 -0.65 19.51 18.61
CA PRO A 268 0.21 19.92 19.73
C PRO A 268 -0.65 20.20 20.97
N PRO A 269 -0.19 19.87 22.20
CA PRO A 269 -0.95 20.17 23.40
C PRO A 269 -1.23 21.68 23.48
N SER A 270 -2.47 22.04 23.81
CA SER A 270 -2.88 23.42 24.05
C SER A 270 -1.96 24.02 25.12
N PRO A 271 -1.43 25.25 24.95
CA PRO A 271 -0.70 25.89 26.03
C PRO A 271 -1.65 26.04 27.22
N THR A 272 -1.31 25.38 28.32
CA THR A 272 -2.02 25.49 29.60
C THR A 272 -2.13 26.97 29.93
N ALA A 273 -3.36 27.48 30.00
CA ALA A 273 -3.59 28.83 30.49
C ALA A 273 -3.08 28.87 31.93
N SER A 274 -1.96 29.57 32.13
CA SER A 274 -1.49 29.99 33.45
C SER A 274 -2.63 30.80 34.07
N GLN A 275 -3.29 30.24 35.08
CA GLN A 275 -4.19 31.00 35.93
C GLN A 275 -3.33 31.82 36.88
N GLU A 276 -3.33 33.13 36.68
CA GLU A 276 -3.07 34.11 37.74
C GLU A 276 -4.31 34.28 38.62
#